data_AF-A0A551YSX7-F1
#
_entry.id   AF-A0A551YSX7-F1
#
_cell.length_a   1.000
_cell.length_b   1.000
_cell.length_c   1.000
_cell.angle_alpha   90.00
_cell.angle_beta   90.00
_cell.angle_gamma   90.00
#
_symmetry.space_group_name_H-M   'P 1'
#
loop_
_entity.id
_entity.type
_entity.pdbx_description
1 polymer ?
#
loop_
_entity_poly.entity_id
_entity_poly.type
_entity_poly.pdbx_seq_one_letter_code
_entity_poly.pdbx_strand_id
1 'polypeptide(L)'
;MNSYLLPIIPAVDDILFNFAQSDGFWANWSTAFGTSYDVVKATQLRQQWQSRDFSQLPPITVKNLGNSGIFGAYSSSTNRIYISQALIDSGDATTLSAVLLEEIGHFIDAQINSSDTPGDEGQLFSALVRGEVLTEEQIAAIQSENDAATITVDGQTVSVEMAFGTPSNFSVGTKPVSVTVGDFNGDGKSDLAVANYGSNTVSVLLGTGTGSFGTATNFAVGNVPVFVMVGDFNSDGKLDLAVANRYGKNVSVLLGTGTGSFGTPTNFSVGLYPNSVMVGDFNGDGKSDLAVANYGSNTVSVLLGTGTGSFGTATNFAVGTKPVSVTAEDFNGDGKTDLATANNNNNNVSVLLGTGTGSFGPATNFAVGSKPSSVTVGDFNGDGKSDLATANDGSNNVSILLGTGIGSFGTATNFSAGAGSNSLTVGDFNNDGKSDLAVANRFSYDSSILLGTGTGSFGSATNLTGRDGSNSLTVGDFNSDGKTDFVTVNYNNSNISVILNTTPKITIAPGTNPVEGGTVGTFTITLDTAAPTGGLVVNFNTTGSTATIPADYSFTAGTNITAVTANTFT
;
A
#
# COMPACT_ATOMS: atom_id res chain seq x y z
N MET A 1 29.22 -26.13 6.68
CA MET A 1 29.43 -24.85 5.98
C MET A 1 29.26 -25.12 4.49
N ASN A 2 28.36 -24.40 3.81
CA ASN A 2 28.07 -24.60 2.37
C ASN A 2 29.32 -24.26 1.54
N SER A 3 29.65 -25.04 0.51
CA SER A 3 30.86 -24.86 -0.31
C SER A 3 30.94 -23.49 -0.99
N TYR A 4 29.80 -22.83 -1.21
CA TYR A 4 29.71 -21.50 -1.81
C TYR A 4 29.98 -20.35 -0.83
N LEU A 5 29.77 -20.56 0.47
CA LEU A 5 30.09 -19.55 1.49
C LEU A 5 31.58 -19.57 1.86
N LEU A 6 32.27 -20.69 1.62
CA LEU A 6 33.68 -20.89 1.97
C LEU A 6 34.63 -19.83 1.35
N PRO A 7 34.46 -19.42 0.07
CA PRO A 7 35.26 -18.31 -0.49
C PRO A 7 34.69 -16.91 -0.19
N ILE A 8 33.40 -16.78 0.15
CA ILE A 8 32.73 -15.48 0.28
C ILE A 8 32.88 -14.89 1.67
N ILE A 9 32.77 -15.70 2.72
CA ILE A 9 32.91 -15.22 4.11
C ILE A 9 34.27 -14.51 4.32
N PRO A 10 35.42 -15.09 3.91
CA PRO A 10 36.69 -14.38 4.02
C PRO A 10 36.74 -13.06 3.24
N ALA A 11 36.04 -12.95 2.11
CA ALA A 11 35.97 -11.72 1.32
C ALA A 11 35.12 -10.64 2.02
N VAL A 12 34.00 -11.02 2.64
CA VAL A 12 33.19 -10.13 3.49
C VAL A 12 34.00 -9.67 4.71
N ASP A 13 34.71 -10.59 5.36
CA ASP A 13 35.61 -10.29 6.48
C ASP A 13 36.72 -9.31 6.06
N ASP A 14 37.28 -9.46 4.85
CA ASP A 14 38.27 -8.52 4.29
C ASP A 14 37.67 -7.14 4.04
N ILE A 15 36.42 -7.05 3.56
CA ILE A 15 35.71 -5.77 3.41
C ILE A 15 35.55 -5.09 4.77
N LEU A 16 35.05 -5.81 5.78
CA LEU A 16 34.88 -5.28 7.14
C LEU A 16 36.22 -4.88 7.78
N PHE A 17 37.27 -5.68 7.61
CA PHE A 17 38.62 -5.37 8.05
C PHE A 17 39.12 -4.07 7.43
N ASN A 18 39.01 -3.93 6.11
CA ASN A 18 39.47 -2.74 5.39
C ASN A 18 38.64 -1.50 5.80
N PHE A 19 37.32 -1.66 5.94
CA PHE A 19 36.45 -0.61 6.43
C PHE A 19 36.84 -0.14 7.84
N ALA A 20 37.11 -1.07 8.76
CA ALA A 20 37.54 -0.75 10.14
C ALA A 20 38.86 0.03 10.20
N GLN A 21 39.72 -0.14 9.20
CA GLN A 21 41.00 0.56 9.05
C GLN A 21 40.87 1.90 8.32
N SER A 22 39.72 2.19 7.70
CA SER A 22 39.55 3.39 6.88
C SER A 22 39.49 4.67 7.72
N ASP A 23 40.01 5.76 7.15
CA ASP A 23 39.91 7.10 7.73
C ASP A 23 38.44 7.60 7.78
N GLY A 24 37.60 7.07 6.88
CA GLY A 24 36.17 7.38 6.78
C GLY A 24 35.25 6.59 7.71
N PHE A 25 35.79 5.66 8.52
CA PHE A 25 35.00 4.71 9.31
C PHE A 25 33.87 5.38 10.09
N TRP A 26 34.17 6.39 10.93
CA TRP A 26 33.17 7.02 11.79
C TRP A 26 32.15 7.88 11.03
N ALA A 27 32.55 8.45 9.89
CA ALA A 27 31.64 9.22 9.05
C ALA A 27 30.61 8.31 8.38
N ASN A 28 31.07 7.21 7.78
CA ASN A 28 30.20 6.20 7.18
C ASN A 28 29.37 5.47 8.24
N TRP A 29 29.94 5.15 9.39
CA TRP A 29 29.23 4.54 10.51
C TRP A 29 28.07 5.41 10.99
N SER A 30 28.31 6.72 11.12
CA SER A 30 27.26 7.66 11.55
C SER A 30 26.22 7.94 10.45
N THR A 31 26.60 7.75 9.19
CA THR A 31 25.68 7.80 8.05
C THR A 31 24.74 6.61 8.07
N ALA A 32 25.26 5.41 8.35
CA ALA A 32 24.47 4.18 8.46
C ALA A 32 23.57 4.15 9.71
N PHE A 33 24.13 4.38 10.90
CA PHE A 33 23.45 4.07 12.17
C PHE A 33 23.07 5.30 13.01
N GLY A 34 23.07 6.48 12.38
CA GLY A 34 22.84 7.76 13.07
C GLY A 34 23.98 8.17 14.01
N THR A 35 23.75 9.16 14.87
CA THR A 35 24.77 9.74 15.77
C THR A 35 24.57 9.43 17.25
N SER A 36 23.51 8.69 17.60
CA SER A 36 23.09 8.44 18.99
C SER A 36 23.35 7.01 19.48
N TYR A 37 24.16 6.24 18.76
CA TYR A 37 24.53 4.85 19.10
C TYR A 37 25.48 4.75 20.30
N ASP A 38 25.54 3.56 20.91
CA ASP A 38 26.51 3.20 21.94
C ASP A 38 27.94 3.19 21.37
N VAL A 39 28.65 4.29 21.55
CA VAL A 39 30.02 4.51 21.06
C VAL A 39 31.01 3.49 21.65
N VAL A 40 30.76 2.94 22.85
CA VAL A 40 31.64 1.94 23.45
C VAL A 40 31.53 0.63 22.69
N LYS A 41 30.31 0.15 22.43
CA LYS A 41 30.07 -1.05 21.63
C LYS A 41 30.56 -0.91 20.18
N ALA A 42 30.30 0.24 19.55
CA ALA A 42 30.78 0.53 18.21
C ALA A 42 32.33 0.52 18.13
N THR A 43 32.99 1.09 19.15
CA THR A 43 34.47 1.07 19.25
C THR A 43 35.00 -0.34 19.45
N GLN A 44 34.31 -1.16 20.26
CA GLN A 44 34.68 -2.55 20.48
C GLN A 44 34.56 -3.38 19.20
N LEU A 45 33.44 -3.24 18.46
CA LEU A 45 33.24 -3.88 17.15
C LEU A 45 34.34 -3.50 16.17
N ARG A 46 34.69 -2.21 16.09
CA ARG A 46 35.80 -1.74 15.25
C ARG A 46 37.12 -2.42 15.61
N GLN A 47 37.49 -2.45 16.91
CA GLN A 47 38.75 -3.05 17.37
C GLN A 47 38.82 -4.55 17.05
N GLN A 48 37.70 -5.26 17.22
CA GLN A 48 37.59 -6.68 16.85
C GLN A 48 37.88 -6.87 15.36
N TRP A 49 37.22 -6.11 14.49
CA TRP A 49 37.44 -6.20 13.04
C TRP A 49 38.86 -5.83 12.63
N GLN A 50 39.47 -4.80 13.25
CA GLN A 50 40.87 -4.43 13.01
C GLN A 50 41.85 -5.55 13.40
N SER A 51 41.48 -6.40 14.36
CA SER A 51 42.24 -7.58 14.76
C SER A 51 41.89 -8.86 13.96
N ARG A 52 40.98 -8.74 12.97
CA ARG A 52 40.37 -9.87 12.23
C ARG A 52 39.65 -10.87 13.13
N ASP A 53 39.13 -10.38 14.26
CA ASP A 53 38.19 -11.11 15.08
C ASP A 53 36.77 -10.80 14.59
N PHE A 54 36.14 -11.80 13.98
CA PHE A 54 34.77 -11.75 13.49
C PHE A 54 33.85 -12.70 14.28
N SER A 55 34.32 -13.23 15.42
CA SER A 55 33.60 -14.22 16.21
C SER A 55 32.29 -13.70 16.80
N GLN A 56 32.13 -12.37 16.87
CA GLN A 56 30.89 -11.72 17.29
C GLN A 56 29.82 -11.66 16.19
N LEU A 57 30.19 -11.87 14.91
CA LEU A 57 29.20 -11.86 13.83
C LEU A 57 28.25 -13.06 13.98
N PRO A 58 26.95 -12.85 13.71
CA PRO A 58 25.96 -13.91 13.85
C PRO A 58 26.25 -15.07 12.87
N PRO A 59 25.96 -16.33 13.27
CA PRO A 59 26.10 -17.47 12.38
C PRO A 59 25.25 -17.34 11.12
N ILE A 60 25.83 -17.68 9.97
CA ILE A 60 25.15 -17.66 8.67
C ILE A 60 24.50 -19.02 8.38
N THR A 61 23.25 -19.02 7.97
CA THR A 61 22.48 -20.22 7.59
C THR A 61 21.90 -20.06 6.20
N VAL A 62 22.25 -20.96 5.28
CA VAL A 62 21.61 -21.02 3.98
C VAL A 62 20.28 -21.77 4.14
N LYS A 63 19.18 -21.15 3.72
CA LYS A 63 17.85 -21.76 3.72
C LYS A 63 17.10 -21.34 2.47
N ASN A 64 16.14 -22.15 2.02
CA ASN A 64 15.21 -21.68 1.01
C ASN A 64 14.30 -20.61 1.66
N LEU A 65 14.47 -19.35 1.26
CA LEU A 65 13.73 -18.19 1.78
C LEU A 65 12.44 -17.92 0.97
N GLY A 66 12.05 -18.83 0.07
CA GLY A 66 10.91 -18.66 -0.83
C GLY A 66 11.28 -17.98 -2.16
N ASN A 67 10.30 -17.85 -3.05
CA ASN A 67 10.45 -17.25 -4.40
C ASN A 67 10.20 -15.73 -4.42
N SER A 68 10.25 -15.06 -3.27
CA SER A 68 9.80 -13.67 -3.06
C SER A 68 10.85 -12.59 -3.36
N GLY A 69 11.94 -12.91 -4.07
CA GLY A 69 13.01 -11.93 -4.35
C GLY A 69 13.86 -11.53 -3.12
N ILE A 70 13.64 -12.16 -1.97
CA ILE A 70 14.40 -11.95 -0.73
C ILE A 70 15.69 -12.77 -0.79
N PHE A 71 16.83 -12.09 -0.66
CA PHE A 71 18.14 -12.72 -0.78
C PHE A 71 18.83 -12.95 0.57
N GLY A 72 18.50 -12.18 1.61
CA GLY A 72 19.01 -12.32 2.97
C GLY A 72 17.99 -11.88 4.02
N ALA A 73 18.28 -12.22 5.30
CA ALA A 73 17.62 -11.60 6.46
C ALA A 73 18.42 -11.83 7.76
N TYR A 74 18.49 -10.82 8.64
CA TYR A 74 19.01 -10.92 10.00
C TYR A 74 17.87 -11.02 11.01
N SER A 75 17.99 -11.96 11.94
CA SER A 75 17.05 -12.13 13.05
C SER A 75 17.73 -11.75 14.36
N SER A 76 17.28 -10.67 15.00
CA SER A 76 17.73 -10.26 16.33
C SER A 76 17.30 -11.25 17.42
N SER A 77 16.13 -11.87 17.30
CA SER A 77 15.60 -12.86 18.26
C SER A 77 16.39 -14.16 18.28
N THR A 78 16.93 -14.60 17.13
CA THR A 78 17.75 -15.81 17.01
C THR A 78 19.25 -15.54 16.87
N ASN A 79 19.63 -14.26 16.80
CA ASN A 79 20.98 -13.76 16.49
C ASN A 79 21.61 -14.52 15.32
N ARG A 80 20.98 -14.47 14.15
CA ARG A 80 21.33 -15.31 12.99
C ARG A 80 21.11 -14.58 11.66
N ILE A 81 22.03 -14.78 10.72
CA ILE A 81 21.86 -14.36 9.32
C ILE A 81 21.36 -15.54 8.50
N TYR A 82 20.31 -15.33 7.73
CA TYR A 82 19.77 -16.27 6.77
C TYR A 82 20.07 -15.80 5.35
N ILE A 83 20.51 -16.69 4.49
CA ILE A 83 20.78 -16.42 3.07
C ILE A 83 19.97 -17.36 2.21
N SER A 84 19.38 -16.83 1.13
CA SER A 84 18.54 -17.62 0.25
C SER A 84 19.34 -18.69 -0.50
N GLN A 85 18.80 -19.91 -0.55
CA GLN A 85 19.37 -20.99 -1.35
C GLN A 85 19.42 -20.59 -2.84
N ALA A 86 18.43 -19.84 -3.33
CA ALA A 86 18.39 -19.35 -4.71
C ALA A 86 19.57 -18.40 -5.03
N LEU A 87 19.97 -17.54 -4.10
CA LEU A 87 21.15 -16.67 -4.26
C LEU A 87 22.45 -17.48 -4.23
N ILE A 88 22.52 -18.53 -3.41
CA ILE A 88 23.64 -19.45 -3.45
C ILE A 88 23.71 -20.18 -4.80
N ASP A 89 22.56 -20.62 -5.30
CA ASP A 89 22.45 -21.38 -6.55
C ASP A 89 22.68 -20.51 -7.79
N SER A 90 22.44 -19.20 -7.71
CA SER A 90 22.72 -18.26 -8.80
C SER A 90 24.21 -18.08 -9.07
N GLY A 91 25.06 -18.34 -8.07
CA GLY A 91 26.50 -18.17 -8.16
C GLY A 91 26.96 -16.71 -8.21
N ASP A 92 26.07 -15.73 -7.94
CA ASP A 92 26.40 -14.31 -7.94
C ASP A 92 27.10 -13.92 -6.64
N ALA A 93 28.42 -14.02 -6.65
CA ALA A 93 29.29 -13.66 -5.53
C ALA A 93 29.18 -12.19 -5.11
N THR A 94 28.89 -11.29 -6.06
CA THR A 94 28.80 -9.85 -5.80
C THR A 94 27.53 -9.55 -5.02
N THR A 95 26.38 -10.04 -5.51
CA THR A 95 25.09 -9.89 -4.84
C THR A 95 25.08 -10.61 -3.48
N LEU A 96 25.67 -11.79 -3.39
CA LEU A 96 25.77 -12.52 -2.12
C LEU A 96 26.60 -11.77 -1.07
N SER A 97 27.69 -11.12 -1.49
CA SER A 97 28.50 -10.29 -0.58
C SER A 97 27.74 -9.03 -0.14
N ALA A 98 27.01 -8.39 -1.07
CA ALA A 98 26.16 -7.23 -0.78
C ALA A 98 25.12 -7.54 0.29
N VAL A 99 24.38 -8.62 0.10
CA VAL A 99 23.33 -9.07 1.01
C VAL A 99 23.92 -9.46 2.37
N LEU A 100 25.04 -10.18 2.40
CA LEU A 100 25.69 -10.52 3.67
C LEU A 100 26.09 -9.28 4.48
N LEU A 101 26.61 -8.24 3.80
CA LEU A 101 26.97 -6.99 4.46
C LEU A 101 25.75 -6.23 4.95
N GLU A 102 24.65 -6.27 4.21
CA GLU A 102 23.37 -5.69 4.59
C GLU A 102 22.82 -6.31 5.86
N GLU A 103 22.78 -7.64 5.93
CA GLU A 103 22.36 -8.34 7.15
C GLU A 103 23.29 -8.14 8.34
N ILE A 104 24.58 -7.95 8.09
CA ILE A 104 25.54 -7.56 9.12
C ILE A 104 25.23 -6.14 9.62
N GLY A 105 24.77 -5.24 8.75
CA GLY A 105 24.30 -3.91 9.11
C GLY A 105 23.13 -3.95 10.10
N HIS A 106 22.08 -4.73 9.82
CA HIS A 106 20.97 -4.92 10.76
C HIS A 106 21.42 -5.55 12.10
N PHE A 107 22.37 -6.48 12.07
CA PHE A 107 22.97 -7.01 13.29
C PHE A 107 23.65 -5.91 14.12
N ILE A 108 24.45 -5.07 13.47
CA ILE A 108 25.18 -4.00 14.14
C ILE A 108 24.22 -3.01 14.78
N ASP A 109 23.19 -2.57 14.06
CA ASP A 109 22.20 -1.64 14.57
C ASP A 109 21.56 -2.17 15.86
N ALA A 110 21.11 -3.43 15.84
CA ALA A 110 20.56 -4.13 16.99
C ALA A 110 21.54 -4.28 18.18
N GLN A 111 22.85 -4.21 17.96
CA GLN A 111 23.84 -4.23 19.05
C GLN A 111 24.08 -2.86 19.67
N ILE A 112 24.14 -1.81 18.85
CA ILE A 112 24.64 -0.49 19.26
C ILE A 112 23.52 0.51 19.56
N ASN A 113 22.33 0.32 19.01
CA ASN A 113 21.18 1.19 19.23
C ASN A 113 20.17 0.55 20.18
N SER A 114 19.49 1.38 20.99
CA SER A 114 18.47 0.95 21.96
C SER A 114 17.06 0.94 21.38
N SER A 115 16.89 1.60 20.25
CA SER A 115 15.73 1.58 19.37
C SER A 115 16.27 1.44 17.96
N ASP A 116 15.57 0.67 17.14
CA ASP A 116 15.87 0.53 15.71
C ASP A 116 16.05 1.92 15.09
N THR A 117 17.13 2.09 14.33
CA THR A 117 17.30 3.31 13.56
C THR A 117 16.18 3.33 12.49
N PRO A 118 15.54 4.48 12.21
CA PRO A 118 14.53 4.54 11.15
C PRO A 118 15.18 4.52 9.75
N GLY A 119 14.85 3.52 8.92
CA GLY A 119 15.33 3.38 7.55
C GLY A 119 15.76 1.95 7.20
N ASP A 120 16.44 1.77 6.07
CA ASP A 120 17.13 0.52 5.69
C ASP A 120 18.64 0.64 5.99
N GLU A 121 19.02 0.62 7.28
CA GLU A 121 20.41 0.80 7.73
C GLU A 121 21.33 -0.34 7.28
N GLY A 122 20.76 -1.52 7.06
CA GLY A 122 21.45 -2.66 6.46
C GLY A 122 21.94 -2.32 5.07
N GLN A 123 21.03 -1.89 4.19
CA GLN A 123 21.36 -1.57 2.81
C GLN A 123 22.34 -0.40 2.72
N LEU A 124 22.14 0.63 3.54
CA LEU A 124 23.04 1.78 3.61
C LEU A 124 24.44 1.37 4.09
N PHE A 125 24.53 0.54 5.12
CA PHE A 125 25.79 0.00 5.60
C PHE A 125 26.50 -0.81 4.51
N SER A 126 25.79 -1.71 3.81
CA SER A 126 26.34 -2.53 2.72
C SER A 126 26.99 -1.68 1.62
N ALA A 127 26.28 -0.66 1.14
CA ALA A 127 26.79 0.24 0.11
C ALA A 127 28.05 1.00 0.57
N LEU A 128 28.03 1.54 1.80
CA LEU A 128 29.13 2.33 2.35
C LEU A 128 30.41 1.51 2.57
N VAL A 129 30.30 0.28 3.09
CA VAL A 129 31.48 -0.57 3.34
C VAL A 129 32.06 -1.16 2.06
N ARG A 130 31.26 -1.25 0.99
CA ARG A 130 31.72 -1.59 -0.37
C ARG A 130 32.37 -0.41 -1.11
N GLY A 131 32.36 0.78 -0.51
CA GLY A 131 32.98 1.98 -1.08
C GLY A 131 32.14 2.65 -2.17
N GLU A 132 30.81 2.43 -2.16
CA GLU A 132 29.91 3.14 -3.06
C GLU A 132 29.78 4.61 -2.67
N VAL A 133 29.70 5.47 -3.69
CA VAL A 133 29.51 6.91 -3.50
C VAL A 133 28.04 7.23 -3.69
N LEU A 134 27.32 7.37 -2.57
CA LEU A 134 25.91 7.73 -2.55
C LEU A 134 25.76 9.26 -2.48
N THR A 135 24.79 9.82 -3.20
CA THR A 135 24.39 11.23 -3.05
C THR A 135 23.58 11.44 -1.77
N GLU A 136 23.49 12.67 -1.27
CA GLU A 136 22.61 13.00 -0.13
C GLU A 136 21.15 12.61 -0.40
N GLU A 137 20.70 12.69 -1.65
CA GLU A 137 19.37 12.28 -2.10
C GLU A 137 19.18 10.76 -2.02
N GLN A 138 20.19 9.98 -2.42
CA GLN A 138 20.15 8.52 -2.32
C GLN A 138 20.18 8.05 -0.86
N ILE A 139 21.01 8.67 -0.03
CA ILE A 139 21.07 8.39 1.41
C ILE A 139 19.71 8.70 2.05
N ALA A 140 19.13 9.86 1.76
CA ALA A 140 17.82 10.24 2.28
C ALA A 140 16.69 9.31 1.79
N ALA A 141 16.78 8.80 0.55
CA ALA A 141 15.81 7.83 0.05
C ALA A 141 15.89 6.51 0.84
N ILE A 142 17.09 5.93 0.98
CA ILE A 142 17.32 4.67 1.71
C ILE A 142 16.96 4.80 3.19
N GLN A 143 17.37 5.88 3.86
CA GLN A 143 17.03 6.16 5.27
C GLN A 143 15.53 6.40 5.51
N SER A 144 14.77 6.62 4.44
CA SER A 144 13.33 6.84 4.54
C SER A 144 12.53 5.57 4.29
N GLU A 145 13.14 4.52 3.74
CA GLU A 145 12.52 3.21 3.56
C GLU A 145 12.36 2.56 4.94
N ASN A 146 11.18 2.69 5.55
CA ASN A 146 10.84 2.01 6.79
C ASN A 146 9.74 0.99 6.46
N ASP A 147 10.12 -0.27 6.29
CA ASP A 147 9.23 -1.38 5.99
C ASP A 147 8.68 -2.08 7.24
N ALA A 148 9.04 -1.65 8.45
CA ALA A 148 8.42 -2.13 9.67
C ALA A 148 7.03 -1.48 9.91
N ALA A 149 5.98 -2.29 10.01
CA ALA A 149 4.65 -1.91 10.49
C ALA A 149 4.37 -2.50 11.87
N THR A 150 3.40 -1.93 12.59
CA THR A 150 2.91 -2.50 13.84
C THR A 150 1.44 -2.90 13.68
N ILE A 151 1.14 -4.18 13.85
CA ILE A 151 -0.23 -4.69 13.93
C ILE A 151 -0.66 -4.83 15.39
N THR A 152 -1.96 -4.72 15.64
CA THR A 152 -2.55 -5.01 16.95
C THR A 152 -3.29 -6.34 16.87
N VAL A 153 -2.78 -7.34 17.57
CA VAL A 153 -3.42 -8.66 17.71
C VAL A 153 -3.85 -8.80 19.17
N ASP A 154 -5.16 -8.89 19.43
CA ASP A 154 -5.74 -9.03 20.77
C ASP A 154 -5.29 -7.97 21.79
N GLY A 155 -5.05 -6.74 21.34
CA GLY A 155 -4.62 -5.63 22.19
C GLY A 155 -3.11 -5.59 22.50
N GLN A 156 -2.31 -6.46 21.88
CA GLN A 156 -0.85 -6.38 21.90
C GLN A 156 -0.30 -5.88 20.56
N THR A 157 0.68 -4.98 20.63
CA THR A 157 1.42 -4.45 19.49
C THR A 157 2.48 -5.47 19.05
N VAL A 158 2.42 -5.90 17.79
CA VAL A 158 3.39 -6.80 17.16
C VAL A 158 4.00 -6.07 15.96
N SER A 159 5.33 -6.04 15.88
CA SER A 159 6.03 -5.54 14.69
C SER A 159 5.99 -6.59 13.59
N VAL A 160 5.60 -6.18 12.39
CA VAL A 160 5.59 -7.00 11.17
C VAL A 160 6.30 -6.23 10.06
N GLU A 161 7.18 -6.89 9.34
CA GLU A 161 7.79 -6.32 8.14
C GLU A 161 6.76 -6.35 7.00
N MET A 162 6.34 -5.17 6.56
CA MET A 162 5.58 -4.98 5.33
C MET A 162 6.54 -5.07 4.16
N ALA A 163 6.77 -6.29 3.69
CA ALA A 163 7.63 -6.51 2.54
C ALA A 163 6.91 -6.07 1.25
N PHE A 164 7.34 -4.95 0.68
CA PHE A 164 6.97 -4.53 -0.67
C PHE A 164 8.13 -4.75 -1.62
N GLY A 165 7.85 -5.33 -2.79
CA GLY A 165 8.86 -5.46 -3.83
C GLY A 165 9.39 -4.09 -4.30
N THR A 166 10.58 -4.08 -4.89
CA THR A 166 11.13 -2.87 -5.52
C THR A 166 10.19 -2.34 -6.61
N PRO A 167 9.92 -1.01 -6.67
CA PRO A 167 8.99 -0.47 -7.64
C PRO A 167 9.44 -0.70 -9.09
N SER A 168 8.53 -1.22 -9.91
CA SER A 168 8.72 -1.33 -11.37
C SER A 168 8.07 -0.15 -12.09
N ASN A 169 8.84 0.57 -12.90
CA ASN A 169 8.38 1.80 -13.54
C ASN A 169 7.95 1.60 -15.00
N PHE A 170 6.80 2.13 -15.37
CA PHE A 170 6.26 2.05 -16.75
C PHE A 170 5.94 3.44 -17.29
N SER A 171 6.50 3.78 -18.45
CA SER A 171 6.31 5.09 -19.07
C SER A 171 4.88 5.30 -19.58
N VAL A 172 4.36 6.51 -19.36
CA VAL A 172 3.03 6.96 -19.78
C VAL A 172 3.12 8.35 -20.42
N GLY A 173 1.97 8.94 -20.78
CA GLY A 173 1.92 10.33 -21.22
C GLY A 173 2.43 11.32 -20.17
N THR A 174 2.63 12.58 -20.57
CA THR A 174 3.29 13.56 -19.71
C THR A 174 2.38 14.05 -18.59
N LYS A 175 2.96 14.25 -17.40
CA LYS A 175 2.25 14.70 -16.18
C LYS A 175 1.04 13.82 -15.86
N PRO A 176 1.22 12.52 -15.62
CA PRO A 176 0.11 11.65 -15.24
C PRO A 176 -0.43 12.09 -13.87
N VAL A 177 -1.74 12.00 -13.68
CA VAL A 177 -2.41 12.53 -12.48
C VAL A 177 -3.41 11.59 -11.82
N SER A 178 -3.92 10.60 -12.55
CA SER A 178 -4.93 9.63 -12.08
C SER A 178 -4.73 8.31 -12.81
N VAL A 179 -4.95 7.20 -12.11
CA VAL A 179 -4.87 5.83 -12.62
C VAL A 179 -6.10 5.04 -12.18
N THR A 180 -6.56 4.12 -13.01
CA THR A 180 -7.60 3.15 -12.70
C THR A 180 -7.23 1.77 -13.27
N VAL A 181 -7.80 0.72 -12.69
CA VAL A 181 -7.57 -0.69 -13.05
C VAL A 181 -8.80 -1.24 -13.77
N GLY A 182 -8.60 -2.09 -14.77
CA GLY A 182 -9.65 -2.85 -15.43
C GLY A 182 -9.08 -3.92 -16.36
N ASP A 183 -9.87 -4.89 -16.79
CA ASP A 183 -9.50 -5.81 -17.87
C ASP A 183 -10.03 -5.24 -19.20
N PHE A 184 -9.20 -4.46 -19.91
CA PHE A 184 -9.61 -3.74 -21.12
C PHE A 184 -9.55 -4.61 -22.37
N ASN A 185 -8.94 -5.80 -22.30
CA ASN A 185 -8.77 -6.72 -23.43
C ASN A 185 -9.48 -8.07 -23.25
N GLY A 186 -10.12 -8.31 -22.09
CA GLY A 186 -10.87 -9.52 -21.78
C GLY A 186 -10.00 -10.75 -21.53
N ASP A 187 -8.72 -10.60 -21.19
CA ASP A 187 -7.80 -11.72 -20.98
C ASP A 187 -7.71 -12.20 -19.51
N GLY A 188 -8.48 -11.56 -18.62
CA GLY A 188 -8.57 -11.88 -17.20
C GLY A 188 -7.44 -11.28 -16.36
N LYS A 189 -6.63 -10.36 -16.90
CA LYS A 189 -5.53 -9.72 -16.18
C LYS A 189 -5.83 -8.25 -15.94
N SER A 190 -5.29 -7.74 -14.85
CA SER A 190 -5.39 -6.33 -14.48
C SER A 190 -4.58 -5.47 -15.46
N ASP A 191 -5.27 -4.64 -16.25
CA ASP A 191 -4.69 -3.57 -17.07
C ASP A 191 -4.81 -2.22 -16.34
N LEU A 192 -4.13 -1.18 -16.86
CA LEU A 192 -4.14 0.16 -16.29
C LEU A 192 -4.54 1.21 -17.32
N ALA A 193 -5.37 2.18 -16.90
CA ALA A 193 -5.64 3.40 -17.64
C ALA A 193 -5.19 4.63 -16.83
N VAL A 194 -4.43 5.53 -17.44
CA VAL A 194 -3.76 6.65 -16.77
C VAL A 194 -4.08 7.98 -17.46
N ALA A 195 -4.71 8.92 -16.74
CA ALA A 195 -4.98 10.27 -17.26
C ALA A 195 -3.70 11.13 -17.25
N ASN A 196 -3.34 11.68 -18.40
CA ASN A 196 -2.13 12.46 -18.61
C ASN A 196 -2.44 13.95 -18.78
N TYR A 197 -2.30 14.71 -17.69
CA TYR A 197 -2.58 16.15 -17.65
C TYR A 197 -1.83 16.93 -18.73
N GLY A 198 -0.56 16.57 -18.97
CA GLY A 198 0.35 17.32 -19.82
C GLY A 198 0.18 17.05 -21.31
N SER A 199 -0.24 15.84 -21.69
CA SER A 199 -0.36 15.42 -23.09
C SER A 199 -1.80 15.40 -23.62
N ASN A 200 -2.81 15.66 -22.76
CA ASN A 200 -4.25 15.55 -23.12
C ASN A 200 -4.62 14.16 -23.66
N THR A 201 -4.10 13.12 -23.00
CA THR A 201 -4.35 11.73 -23.38
C THR A 201 -4.70 10.90 -22.15
N VAL A 202 -5.26 9.72 -22.39
CA VAL A 202 -5.21 8.59 -21.45
C VAL A 202 -4.26 7.53 -22.01
N SER A 203 -3.31 7.08 -21.20
CA SER A 203 -2.46 5.93 -21.51
C SER A 203 -3.18 4.66 -21.09
N VAL A 204 -3.13 3.60 -21.89
CA VAL A 204 -3.60 2.26 -21.54
C VAL A 204 -2.43 1.30 -21.61
N LEU A 205 -2.20 0.56 -20.52
CA LEU A 205 -1.12 -0.42 -20.39
C LEU A 205 -1.75 -1.78 -20.13
N LEU A 206 -1.51 -2.73 -21.03
CA LEU A 206 -2.03 -4.09 -20.88
C LEU A 206 -1.16 -4.90 -19.92
N GLY A 207 -1.79 -5.51 -18.93
CA GLY A 207 -1.19 -6.34 -17.92
C GLY A 207 -0.69 -7.66 -18.48
N THR A 208 0.46 -8.11 -17.99
CA THR A 208 1.00 -9.43 -18.33
C THR A 208 0.50 -10.52 -17.39
N GLY A 209 -0.05 -10.14 -16.22
CA GLY A 209 -0.44 -11.02 -15.13
C GLY A 209 0.71 -11.41 -14.21
N THR A 210 1.87 -10.75 -14.32
CA THR A 210 3.05 -11.01 -13.48
C THR A 210 3.55 -9.74 -12.77
N GLY A 211 2.69 -8.73 -12.63
CA GLY A 211 3.08 -7.39 -12.17
C GLY A 211 3.79 -6.53 -13.23
N SER A 212 3.94 -7.03 -14.46
CA SER A 212 4.53 -6.27 -15.57
C SER A 212 3.48 -5.83 -16.58
N PHE A 213 3.76 -4.77 -17.34
CA PHE A 213 2.86 -4.17 -18.30
C PHE A 213 3.51 -3.96 -19.67
N GLY A 214 2.70 -4.10 -20.71
CA GLY A 214 3.09 -3.75 -22.08
C GLY A 214 3.30 -2.25 -22.28
N THR A 215 3.75 -1.88 -23.47
CA THR A 215 3.95 -0.47 -23.84
C THR A 215 2.63 0.29 -23.82
N ALA A 216 2.63 1.49 -23.23
CA ALA A 216 1.46 2.36 -23.19
C ALA A 216 0.94 2.74 -24.58
N THR A 217 -0.35 2.55 -24.80
CA THR A 217 -1.09 3.09 -25.95
C THR A 217 -1.84 4.35 -25.52
N ASN A 218 -1.68 5.46 -26.25
CA ASN A 218 -2.26 6.75 -25.85
C ASN A 218 -3.49 7.11 -26.68
N PHE A 219 -4.58 7.44 -26.02
CA PHE A 219 -5.83 7.90 -26.63
C PHE A 219 -6.07 9.38 -26.33
N ALA A 220 -6.33 10.18 -27.36
CA ALA A 220 -6.60 11.60 -27.19
C ALA A 220 -7.95 11.84 -26.49
N VAL A 221 -7.98 12.80 -25.57
CA VAL A 221 -9.18 13.19 -24.82
C VAL A 221 -9.31 14.72 -24.78
N GLY A 222 -10.30 15.23 -24.04
CA GLY A 222 -10.48 16.66 -23.84
C GLY A 222 -9.31 17.35 -23.13
N ASN A 223 -9.42 18.68 -23.02
CA ASN A 223 -8.33 19.52 -22.54
C ASN A 223 -8.11 19.40 -21.02
N VAL A 224 -6.87 19.06 -20.65
CA VAL A 224 -6.39 18.89 -19.27
C VAL A 224 -7.17 17.80 -18.54
N PRO A 225 -6.98 16.52 -18.91
CA PRO A 225 -7.60 15.40 -18.21
C PRO A 225 -7.00 15.29 -16.80
N VAL A 226 -7.85 15.16 -15.80
CA VAL A 226 -7.44 15.12 -14.38
C VAL A 226 -7.89 13.88 -13.63
N PHE A 227 -8.83 13.13 -14.18
CA PHE A 227 -9.36 11.91 -13.58
C PHE A 227 -9.83 10.97 -14.68
N VAL A 228 -9.60 9.67 -14.50
CA VAL A 228 -10.13 8.60 -15.34
C VAL A 228 -10.86 7.58 -14.48
N MET A 229 -12.02 7.12 -14.96
CA MET A 229 -12.85 6.10 -14.33
C MET A 229 -13.29 5.09 -15.38
N VAL A 230 -13.52 3.85 -14.96
CA VAL A 230 -13.94 2.73 -15.81
C VAL A 230 -15.40 2.36 -15.57
N GLY A 231 -16.10 1.88 -16.61
CA GLY A 231 -17.46 1.34 -16.53
C GLY A 231 -17.92 0.75 -17.86
N ASP A 232 -19.05 0.06 -17.92
CA ASP A 232 -19.69 -0.38 -19.17
C ASP A 232 -20.86 0.57 -19.49
N PHE A 233 -20.61 1.58 -20.32
CA PHE A 233 -21.57 2.66 -20.57
C PHE A 233 -22.55 2.35 -21.70
N ASN A 234 -22.30 1.28 -22.47
CA ASN A 234 -23.14 0.85 -23.60
C ASN A 234 -23.73 -0.56 -23.43
N SER A 235 -23.51 -1.19 -22.27
CA SER A 235 -24.01 -2.52 -21.91
C SER A 235 -23.56 -3.62 -22.87
N ASP A 236 -22.36 -3.50 -23.46
CA ASP A 236 -21.79 -4.50 -24.37
C ASP A 236 -20.82 -5.49 -23.68
N GLY A 237 -20.63 -5.34 -22.37
CA GLY A 237 -19.77 -6.17 -21.55
C GLY A 237 -18.29 -5.82 -21.64
N LYS A 238 -17.90 -4.75 -22.33
CA LYS A 238 -16.52 -4.27 -22.44
C LYS A 238 -16.35 -3.02 -21.60
N LEU A 239 -15.16 -2.88 -21.03
CA LEU A 239 -14.84 -1.73 -20.22
C LEU A 239 -14.57 -0.49 -21.10
N ASP A 240 -15.31 0.58 -20.81
CA ASP A 240 -15.20 1.92 -21.36
C ASP A 240 -14.49 2.86 -20.39
N LEU A 241 -14.09 4.05 -20.86
CA LEU A 241 -13.43 5.07 -20.05
C LEU A 241 -14.22 6.38 -20.01
N ALA A 242 -14.39 6.94 -18.81
CA ALA A 242 -14.88 8.29 -18.57
C ALA A 242 -13.76 9.17 -18.01
N VAL A 243 -13.51 10.33 -18.63
CA VAL A 243 -12.35 11.17 -18.33
C VAL A 243 -12.77 12.61 -18.07
N ALA A 244 -12.56 13.11 -16.84
CA ALA A 244 -12.83 14.52 -16.52
C ALA A 244 -11.77 15.44 -17.12
N ASN A 245 -12.19 16.36 -18.00
CA ASN A 245 -11.30 17.31 -18.65
C ASN A 245 -11.48 18.70 -18.02
N ARG A 246 -10.58 19.06 -17.12
CA ARG A 246 -10.72 20.23 -16.23
C ARG A 246 -10.96 21.52 -17.01
N TYR A 247 -10.20 21.77 -18.07
CA TYR A 247 -10.35 22.98 -18.87
C TYR A 247 -11.26 22.79 -20.09
N GLY A 248 -11.55 21.54 -20.45
CA GLY A 248 -12.61 21.19 -21.39
C GLY A 248 -14.04 21.44 -20.87
N LYS A 249 -14.23 21.48 -19.53
CA LYS A 249 -15.55 21.60 -18.88
C LYS A 249 -16.51 20.47 -19.30
N ASN A 250 -15.95 19.30 -19.54
CA ASN A 250 -16.65 18.13 -20.04
C ASN A 250 -16.03 16.86 -19.49
N VAL A 251 -16.75 15.75 -19.66
CA VAL A 251 -16.23 14.39 -19.52
C VAL A 251 -16.11 13.79 -20.92
N SER A 252 -14.93 13.25 -21.27
CA SER A 252 -14.78 12.41 -22.47
C SER A 252 -15.24 11.00 -22.13
N VAL A 253 -16.05 10.39 -22.98
CA VAL A 253 -16.40 8.96 -22.90
C VAL A 253 -15.80 8.27 -24.11
N LEU A 254 -15.01 7.22 -23.86
CA LEU A 254 -14.35 6.42 -24.88
C LEU A 254 -14.86 4.99 -24.76
N LEU A 255 -15.54 4.51 -25.79
CA LEU A 255 -16.07 3.15 -25.80
C LEU A 255 -14.97 2.13 -26.07
N GLY A 256 -14.89 1.12 -25.23
CA GLY A 256 -13.94 0.02 -25.30
C GLY A 256 -14.25 -0.90 -26.47
N THR A 257 -13.20 -1.35 -27.15
CA THR A 257 -13.33 -2.36 -28.21
C THR A 257 -13.28 -3.79 -27.66
N GLY A 258 -12.82 -3.96 -26.41
CA GLY A 258 -12.54 -5.24 -25.78
C GLY A 258 -11.19 -5.83 -26.19
N THR A 259 -10.28 -5.02 -26.72
CA THR A 259 -8.92 -5.45 -27.13
C THR A 259 -7.83 -4.51 -26.58
N GLY A 260 -8.13 -3.75 -25.53
CA GLY A 260 -7.26 -2.66 -25.04
C GLY A 260 -7.27 -1.39 -25.89
N SER A 261 -8.12 -1.34 -26.92
CA SER A 261 -8.30 -0.16 -27.79
C SER A 261 -9.64 0.52 -27.55
N PHE A 262 -9.71 1.81 -27.87
CA PHE A 262 -10.89 2.64 -27.61
C PHE A 262 -11.32 3.42 -28.85
N GLY A 263 -12.63 3.63 -28.97
CA GLY A 263 -13.23 4.47 -30.00
C GLY A 263 -12.92 5.96 -29.83
N THR A 264 -13.40 6.78 -30.77
CA THR A 264 -13.26 8.24 -30.68
C THR A 264 -14.02 8.79 -29.48
N PRO A 265 -13.45 9.73 -28.71
CA PRO A 265 -14.11 10.27 -27.52
C PRO A 265 -15.38 11.06 -27.89
N THR A 266 -16.46 10.83 -27.14
CA THR A 266 -17.65 11.68 -27.13
C THR A 266 -17.61 12.55 -25.88
N ASN A 267 -17.86 13.86 -26.01
CA ASN A 267 -17.73 14.80 -24.89
C ASN A 267 -19.10 15.25 -24.36
N PHE A 268 -19.29 15.17 -23.05
CA PHE A 268 -20.52 15.60 -22.37
C PHE A 268 -20.22 16.79 -21.45
N SER A 269 -20.94 17.89 -21.65
CA SER A 269 -20.74 19.12 -20.88
C SER A 269 -21.17 18.97 -19.43
N VAL A 270 -20.33 19.48 -18.52
CA VAL A 270 -20.57 19.49 -17.06
C VAL A 270 -20.25 20.88 -16.48
N GLY A 271 -20.19 20.99 -15.15
CA GLY A 271 -19.78 22.23 -14.49
C GLY A 271 -18.33 22.65 -14.77
N LEU A 272 -17.93 23.78 -14.18
CA LEU A 272 -16.60 24.34 -14.36
C LEU A 272 -15.55 23.54 -13.58
N TYR A 273 -14.40 23.29 -14.23
CA TYR A 273 -13.27 22.58 -13.65
C TYR A 273 -13.66 21.21 -13.06
N PRO A 274 -14.23 20.27 -13.85
CA PRO A 274 -14.50 18.93 -13.38
C PRO A 274 -13.20 18.28 -12.88
N ASN A 275 -13.26 17.59 -11.75
CA ASN A 275 -12.08 17.10 -11.04
C ASN A 275 -12.10 15.60 -10.74
N SER A 276 -13.27 15.00 -10.58
CA SER A 276 -13.44 13.56 -10.32
C SER A 276 -14.75 13.10 -10.95
N VAL A 277 -14.80 11.82 -11.35
CA VAL A 277 -15.96 11.14 -11.92
C VAL A 277 -16.25 9.88 -11.11
N MET A 278 -17.50 9.65 -10.76
CA MET A 278 -18.00 8.40 -10.19
C MET A 278 -19.03 7.80 -11.14
N VAL A 279 -18.99 6.48 -11.32
CA VAL A 279 -19.95 5.70 -12.12
C VAL A 279 -20.91 4.99 -11.16
N GLY A 280 -22.21 4.97 -11.47
CA GLY A 280 -23.20 4.25 -10.68
C GLY A 280 -24.56 4.24 -11.36
N ASP A 281 -25.52 3.49 -10.84
CA ASP A 281 -26.93 3.61 -11.24
C ASP A 281 -27.62 4.54 -10.24
N PHE A 282 -27.85 5.81 -10.62
CA PHE A 282 -28.40 6.82 -9.73
C PHE A 282 -29.93 6.95 -9.87
N ASN A 283 -30.53 6.30 -10.87
CA ASN A 283 -31.96 6.35 -11.14
C ASN A 283 -32.68 4.97 -11.10
N GLY A 284 -31.94 3.90 -10.80
CA GLY A 284 -32.45 2.54 -10.66
C GLY A 284 -32.86 1.89 -11.98
N ASP A 285 -32.37 2.36 -13.13
CA ASP A 285 -32.74 1.84 -14.45
C ASP A 285 -31.79 0.76 -15.00
N GLY A 286 -30.76 0.41 -14.22
CA GLY A 286 -29.77 -0.62 -14.54
C GLY A 286 -28.67 -0.16 -15.51
N LYS A 287 -28.59 1.13 -15.83
CA LYS A 287 -27.55 1.69 -16.72
C LYS A 287 -26.55 2.50 -15.93
N SER A 288 -25.32 2.56 -16.44
CA SER A 288 -24.29 3.40 -15.86
C SER A 288 -24.57 4.88 -16.11
N ASP A 289 -24.74 5.63 -15.02
CA ASP A 289 -24.77 7.08 -14.95
C ASP A 289 -23.41 7.64 -14.50
N LEU A 290 -23.22 8.96 -14.61
CA LEU A 290 -22.02 9.66 -14.14
C LEU A 290 -22.35 10.74 -13.11
N ALA A 291 -21.60 10.78 -12.01
CA ALA A 291 -21.55 11.89 -11.08
C ALA A 291 -20.17 12.56 -11.17
N VAL A 292 -20.13 13.89 -11.29
CA VAL A 292 -18.89 14.64 -11.58
C VAL A 292 -18.72 15.78 -10.60
N ALA A 293 -17.64 15.76 -9.81
CA ALA A 293 -17.30 16.86 -8.91
C ALA A 293 -16.76 18.06 -9.71
N ASN A 294 -17.42 19.21 -9.63
CA ASN A 294 -17.04 20.42 -10.36
C ASN A 294 -16.41 21.46 -9.43
N TYR A 295 -15.08 21.43 -9.36
CA TYR A 295 -14.29 22.29 -8.49
C TYR A 295 -14.60 23.78 -8.66
N GLY A 296 -14.85 24.23 -9.90
CA GLY A 296 -15.10 25.64 -10.21
C GLY A 296 -16.55 26.09 -10.01
N SER A 297 -17.51 25.14 -10.01
CA SER A 297 -18.94 25.44 -9.90
C SER A 297 -19.50 25.22 -8.50
N ASN A 298 -18.75 24.57 -7.59
CA ASN A 298 -19.24 24.13 -6.27
C ASN A 298 -20.48 23.23 -6.38
N THR A 299 -20.47 22.35 -7.38
CA THR A 299 -21.57 21.42 -7.67
C THR A 299 -21.05 20.02 -7.97
N VAL A 300 -21.91 19.02 -7.77
CA VAL A 300 -21.79 17.74 -8.46
C VAL A 300 -22.76 17.72 -9.65
N SER A 301 -22.27 17.38 -10.84
CA SER A 301 -23.12 17.16 -12.03
C SER A 301 -23.50 15.69 -12.11
N VAL A 302 -24.78 15.38 -12.35
CA VAL A 302 -25.28 14.02 -12.59
C VAL A 302 -25.76 13.92 -14.02
N LEU A 303 -25.26 12.94 -14.76
CA LEU A 303 -25.60 12.67 -16.16
C LEU A 303 -26.16 11.25 -16.24
N LEU A 304 -27.44 11.15 -16.59
CA LEU A 304 -28.10 9.86 -16.71
C LEU A 304 -27.71 9.15 -18.01
N GLY A 305 -27.27 7.91 -17.89
CA GLY A 305 -26.86 7.04 -18.98
C GLY A 305 -28.04 6.61 -19.84
N THR A 306 -27.80 6.53 -21.14
CA THR A 306 -28.80 5.97 -22.06
C THR A 306 -28.67 4.46 -22.24
N GLY A 307 -27.53 3.88 -21.80
CA GLY A 307 -27.14 2.49 -22.07
C GLY A 307 -26.59 2.28 -23.48
N THR A 308 -26.11 3.34 -24.12
CA THR A 308 -25.55 3.30 -25.50
C THR A 308 -24.20 4.01 -25.60
N GLY A 309 -23.58 4.34 -24.46
CA GLY A 309 -22.41 5.21 -24.40
C GLY A 309 -22.73 6.71 -24.47
N SER A 310 -24.01 7.06 -24.58
CA SER A 310 -24.50 8.44 -24.55
C SER A 310 -25.14 8.79 -23.21
N PHE A 311 -25.08 10.07 -22.84
CA PHE A 311 -25.62 10.58 -21.58
C PHE A 311 -26.58 11.76 -21.80
N GLY A 312 -27.56 11.88 -20.92
CA GLY A 312 -28.47 13.02 -20.85
C GLY A 312 -27.78 14.32 -20.44
N THR A 313 -28.55 15.40 -20.41
CA THR A 313 -28.04 16.71 -19.95
C THR A 313 -27.70 16.66 -18.46
N ALA A 314 -26.56 17.23 -18.09
CA ALA A 314 -26.14 17.31 -16.69
C ALA A 314 -27.14 18.07 -15.81
N THR A 315 -27.58 17.44 -14.72
CA THR A 315 -28.29 18.08 -13.61
C THR A 315 -27.29 18.41 -12.50
N ASN A 316 -27.32 19.63 -11.96
CA ASN A 316 -26.32 20.09 -11.00
C ASN A 316 -26.91 20.21 -9.60
N PHE A 317 -26.23 19.61 -8.61
CA PHE A 317 -26.58 19.70 -7.19
C PHE A 317 -25.51 20.49 -6.45
N ALA A 318 -25.93 21.43 -5.61
CA ALA A 318 -25.02 22.26 -4.83
C ALA A 318 -24.38 21.45 -3.69
N VAL A 319 -23.07 21.60 -3.54
CA VAL A 319 -22.27 20.99 -2.47
C VAL A 319 -21.38 22.05 -1.82
N GLY A 320 -20.46 21.65 -0.95
CA GLY A 320 -19.44 22.56 -0.42
C GLY A 320 -18.55 23.18 -1.51
N THR A 321 -17.72 24.14 -1.12
CA THR A 321 -16.87 24.88 -2.04
C THR A 321 -15.67 24.06 -2.49
N LYS A 322 -15.38 24.13 -3.79
CA LYS A 322 -14.27 23.43 -4.45
C LYS A 322 -14.29 21.92 -4.21
N PRO A 323 -15.35 21.21 -4.63
CA PRO A 323 -15.40 19.76 -4.54
C PRO A 323 -14.33 19.16 -5.47
N VAL A 324 -13.51 18.26 -4.94
CA VAL A 324 -12.36 17.65 -5.64
C VAL A 324 -12.55 16.16 -5.93
N SER A 325 -13.28 15.47 -5.07
CA SER A 325 -13.56 14.04 -5.17
C SER A 325 -15.03 13.78 -4.88
N VAL A 326 -15.61 12.80 -5.58
CA VAL A 326 -16.97 12.30 -5.38
C VAL A 326 -16.92 10.78 -5.25
N THR A 327 -17.70 10.25 -4.31
CA THR A 327 -17.98 8.82 -4.16
C THR A 327 -19.48 8.60 -3.99
N ALA A 328 -19.93 7.35 -4.15
CA ALA A 328 -21.33 7.00 -4.14
C ALA A 328 -21.58 5.65 -3.45
N GLU A 329 -22.54 5.61 -2.53
CA GLU A 329 -23.02 4.39 -1.88
C GLU A 329 -24.38 4.65 -1.22
N ASP A 330 -25.08 3.63 -0.70
CA ASP A 330 -26.31 3.80 0.07
C ASP A 330 -25.97 4.10 1.55
N PHE A 331 -25.84 5.38 1.89
CA PHE A 331 -25.42 5.80 3.24
C PHE A 331 -26.55 5.71 4.28
N ASN A 332 -27.80 5.51 3.84
CA ASN A 332 -28.97 5.51 4.71
C ASN A 332 -29.76 4.17 4.73
N GLY A 333 -29.30 3.18 3.97
CA GLY A 333 -29.87 1.83 3.91
C GLY A 333 -31.23 1.75 3.23
N ASP A 334 -31.60 2.72 2.38
CA ASP A 334 -32.90 2.76 1.69
C ASP A 334 -32.90 2.11 0.29
N GLY A 335 -31.76 1.57 -0.12
CA GLY A 335 -31.53 0.89 -1.38
C GLY A 335 -31.30 1.83 -2.56
N LYS A 336 -31.05 3.13 -2.32
CA LYS A 336 -30.76 4.10 -3.38
C LYS A 336 -29.36 4.65 -3.21
N THR A 337 -28.72 4.90 -4.33
CA THR A 337 -27.38 5.45 -4.36
C THR A 337 -27.37 6.91 -3.89
N ASP A 338 -26.64 7.20 -2.82
CA ASP A 338 -26.34 8.54 -2.33
C ASP A 338 -24.98 9.03 -2.87
N LEU A 339 -24.66 10.32 -2.68
CA LEU A 339 -23.36 10.89 -3.06
C LEU A 339 -22.66 11.54 -1.89
N ALA A 340 -21.33 11.40 -1.83
CA ALA A 340 -20.48 12.16 -0.91
C ALA A 340 -19.37 12.91 -1.68
N THR A 341 -19.11 14.19 -1.35
CA THR A 341 -18.06 14.99 -1.99
C THR A 341 -17.08 15.60 -1.00
N ALA A 342 -15.78 15.42 -1.24
CA ALA A 342 -14.72 16.11 -0.50
C ALA A 342 -14.60 17.57 -0.95
N ASN A 343 -14.87 18.51 -0.05
CA ASN A 343 -14.90 19.95 -0.36
C ASN A 343 -13.64 20.64 0.16
N ASN A 344 -12.67 20.79 -0.73
CA ASN A 344 -11.30 21.20 -0.38
C ASN A 344 -11.24 22.50 0.43
N ASN A 345 -12.08 23.49 0.12
CA ASN A 345 -11.96 24.80 0.75
C ASN A 345 -12.87 24.99 1.97
N ASN A 346 -13.82 24.08 2.20
CA ASN A 346 -14.66 24.08 3.39
C ASN A 346 -14.16 23.14 4.50
N ASN A 347 -13.17 22.29 4.24
CA ASN A 347 -12.69 21.27 5.18
C ASN A 347 -13.84 20.35 5.66
N ASN A 348 -14.70 19.93 4.74
CA ASN A 348 -15.83 19.06 5.03
C ASN A 348 -16.13 18.11 3.86
N VAL A 349 -16.95 17.11 4.15
CA VAL A 349 -17.63 16.28 3.15
C VAL A 349 -19.09 16.69 3.08
N SER A 350 -19.63 16.88 1.87
CA SER A 350 -21.08 17.00 1.65
C SER A 350 -21.66 15.63 1.35
N VAL A 351 -22.77 15.26 1.99
CA VAL A 351 -23.54 14.04 1.70
C VAL A 351 -24.92 14.42 1.19
N LEU A 352 -25.32 13.83 0.06
CA LEU A 352 -26.55 14.10 -0.64
C LEU A 352 -27.31 12.79 -0.78
N LEU A 353 -28.47 12.69 -0.13
CA LEU A 353 -29.28 11.47 -0.17
C LEU A 353 -30.02 11.36 -1.50
N GLY A 354 -29.90 10.23 -2.17
CA GLY A 354 -30.49 9.92 -3.45
C GLY A 354 -32.00 9.71 -3.35
N THR A 355 -32.73 10.19 -4.36
CA THR A 355 -34.16 9.91 -4.49
C THR A 355 -34.44 8.64 -5.28
N GLY A 356 -33.40 8.01 -5.86
CA GLY A 356 -33.53 6.85 -6.73
C GLY A 356 -34.08 7.18 -8.11
N THR A 357 -34.03 8.46 -8.51
CA THR A 357 -34.52 8.95 -9.81
C THR A 357 -33.49 9.85 -10.50
N GLY A 358 -32.21 9.74 -10.12
CA GLY A 358 -31.15 10.66 -10.55
C GLY A 358 -31.21 12.05 -9.90
N SER A 359 -32.06 12.23 -8.89
CA SER A 359 -32.15 13.46 -8.09
C SER A 359 -31.67 13.22 -6.68
N PHE A 360 -31.29 14.31 -6.00
CA PHE A 360 -30.68 14.26 -4.68
C PHE A 360 -31.26 15.33 -3.76
N GLY A 361 -31.36 14.99 -2.48
CA GLY A 361 -31.70 15.93 -1.41
C GLY A 361 -30.64 17.00 -1.18
N PRO A 362 -30.91 17.99 -0.31
CA PRO A 362 -29.92 19.00 0.03
C PRO A 362 -28.70 18.39 0.73
N ALA A 363 -27.53 18.97 0.48
CA ALA A 363 -26.28 18.54 1.09
C ALA A 363 -26.28 18.72 2.63
N THR A 364 -25.96 17.64 3.34
CA THR A 364 -25.56 17.67 4.76
C THR A 364 -24.04 17.66 4.85
N ASN A 365 -23.44 18.48 5.70
CA ASN A 365 -21.98 18.65 5.73
C ASN A 365 -21.36 18.12 7.03
N PHE A 366 -20.27 17.37 6.90
CA PHE A 366 -19.53 16.78 8.02
C PHE A 366 -18.08 17.26 7.99
N ALA A 367 -17.59 17.84 9.09
CA ALA A 367 -16.25 18.39 9.17
C ALA A 367 -15.18 17.28 9.14
N VAL A 368 -14.10 17.54 8.41
CA VAL A 368 -12.93 16.65 8.29
C VAL A 368 -11.63 17.47 8.45
N GLY A 369 -10.48 16.85 8.21
CA GLY A 369 -9.19 17.54 8.17
C GLY A 369 -9.13 18.67 7.14
N SER A 370 -8.04 19.44 7.15
CA SER A 370 -7.93 20.62 6.31
C SER A 370 -7.57 20.26 4.87
N LYS A 371 -8.21 20.92 3.90
CA LYS A 371 -8.06 20.65 2.46
C LYS A 371 -8.23 19.18 2.08
N PRO A 372 -9.41 18.58 2.32
CA PRO A 372 -9.67 17.23 1.83
C PRO A 372 -9.47 17.19 0.31
N SER A 373 -8.75 16.19 -0.17
CA SER A 373 -8.29 15.99 -1.55
C SER A 373 -8.96 14.79 -2.21
N SER A 374 -9.34 13.79 -1.41
CA SER A 374 -9.98 12.55 -1.82
C SER A 374 -10.97 12.08 -0.74
N VAL A 375 -12.05 11.39 -1.16
CA VAL A 375 -12.98 10.67 -0.28
C VAL A 375 -13.21 9.26 -0.83
N THR A 376 -13.23 8.27 0.04
CA THR A 376 -13.66 6.89 -0.27
C THR A 376 -14.71 6.42 0.73
N VAL A 377 -15.38 5.32 0.40
CA VAL A 377 -16.28 4.59 1.29
C VAL A 377 -15.64 3.25 1.67
N GLY A 378 -15.98 2.74 2.85
CA GLY A 378 -15.66 1.39 3.32
C GLY A 378 -16.42 1.08 4.61
N ASP A 379 -16.39 -0.17 5.07
CA ASP A 379 -16.77 -0.53 6.44
C ASP A 379 -15.47 -0.63 7.25
N PHE A 380 -15.15 0.39 8.04
CA PHE A 380 -13.90 0.47 8.79
C PHE A 380 -14.03 -0.08 10.21
N ASN A 381 -15.26 -0.33 10.69
CA ASN A 381 -15.53 -0.82 12.04
C ASN A 381 -16.27 -2.18 12.10
N GLY A 382 -16.55 -2.78 10.96
CA GLY A 382 -17.19 -4.09 10.83
C GLY A 382 -18.68 -4.11 11.21
N ASP A 383 -19.35 -2.95 11.24
CA ASP A 383 -20.77 -2.87 11.64
C ASP A 383 -21.77 -3.00 10.47
N GLY A 384 -21.26 -3.17 9.25
CA GLY A 384 -22.02 -3.35 8.02
C GLY A 384 -22.60 -2.05 7.46
N LYS A 385 -22.19 -0.89 7.95
CA LYS A 385 -22.61 0.41 7.43
C LYS A 385 -21.46 1.09 6.69
N SER A 386 -21.83 1.91 5.71
CA SER A 386 -20.87 2.70 4.96
C SER A 386 -20.29 3.82 5.82
N ASP A 387 -18.98 3.76 6.05
CA ASP A 387 -18.16 4.80 6.64
C ASP A 387 -17.44 5.62 5.56
N LEU A 388 -16.96 6.82 5.91
CA LEU A 388 -16.19 7.66 4.99
C LEU A 388 -14.75 7.83 5.48
N ALA A 389 -13.80 7.78 4.55
CA ALA A 389 -12.42 8.21 4.79
C ALA A 389 -12.02 9.35 3.83
N THR A 390 -11.34 10.38 4.34
CA THR A 390 -10.81 11.48 3.53
C THR A 390 -9.32 11.68 3.71
N ALA A 391 -8.57 11.83 2.61
CA ALA A 391 -7.19 12.26 2.64
C ALA A 391 -7.18 13.79 2.69
N ASN A 392 -6.44 14.35 3.63
CA ASN A 392 -6.44 15.78 3.90
C ASN A 392 -5.07 16.37 3.62
N ASP A 393 -4.92 16.99 2.45
CA ASP A 393 -3.67 17.58 1.96
C ASP A 393 -3.12 18.64 2.92
N GLY A 394 -4.01 19.42 3.54
CA GLY A 394 -3.62 20.54 4.39
C GLY A 394 -3.22 20.14 5.80
N SER A 395 -3.74 19.01 6.31
CA SER A 395 -3.47 18.52 7.66
C SER A 395 -2.61 17.26 7.71
N ASN A 396 -2.16 16.75 6.56
CA ASN A 396 -1.27 15.58 6.42
C ASN A 396 -1.82 14.35 7.18
N ASN A 397 -3.11 14.11 7.05
CA ASN A 397 -3.79 13.04 7.77
C ASN A 397 -4.96 12.48 6.96
N VAL A 398 -5.47 11.35 7.42
CA VAL A 398 -6.76 10.80 7.00
C VAL A 398 -7.80 11.06 8.08
N SER A 399 -8.99 11.51 7.69
CA SER A 399 -10.16 11.55 8.59
C SER A 399 -11.05 10.35 8.34
N ILE A 400 -11.51 9.69 9.41
CA ILE A 400 -12.48 8.60 9.40
C ILE A 400 -13.78 9.07 10.05
N LEU A 401 -14.89 8.90 9.35
CA LEU A 401 -16.21 9.26 9.80
C LEU A 401 -17.07 8.01 9.79
N LEU A 402 -17.41 7.51 10.98
CA LEU A 402 -18.21 6.30 11.11
C LEU A 402 -19.68 6.59 10.77
N GLY A 403 -20.24 5.78 9.88
CA GLY A 403 -21.60 5.85 9.41
C GLY A 403 -22.60 5.45 10.49
N THR A 404 -23.69 6.21 10.59
CA THR A 404 -24.80 5.84 11.48
C THR A 404 -25.78 4.88 10.82
N GLY A 405 -25.72 4.76 9.48
CA GLY A 405 -26.63 3.95 8.65
C GLY A 405 -27.95 4.65 8.33
N ILE A 406 -28.05 5.96 8.57
CA ILE A 406 -29.22 6.80 8.24
C ILE A 406 -28.82 8.06 7.46
N GLY A 407 -27.68 8.02 6.76
CA GLY A 407 -27.14 9.17 6.02
C GLY A 407 -26.45 10.22 6.89
N SER A 408 -26.20 9.91 8.17
CA SER A 408 -25.44 10.76 9.10
C SER A 408 -24.15 10.07 9.54
N PHE A 409 -23.17 10.85 9.97
CA PHE A 409 -21.84 10.37 10.33
C PHE A 409 -21.40 10.93 11.68
N GLY A 410 -20.60 10.13 12.40
CA GLY A 410 -19.94 10.54 13.63
C GLY A 410 -18.91 11.65 13.41
N THR A 411 -18.33 12.15 14.51
CA THR A 411 -17.22 13.10 14.45
C THR A 411 -15.99 12.45 13.81
N ALA A 412 -15.30 13.19 12.96
CA ALA A 412 -14.07 12.71 12.32
C ALA A 412 -12.99 12.35 13.35
N THR A 413 -12.44 11.14 13.22
CA THR A 413 -11.20 10.72 13.90
C THR A 413 -10.05 10.83 12.91
N ASN A 414 -8.92 11.41 13.31
CA ASN A 414 -7.82 11.69 12.39
C ASN A 414 -6.60 10.81 12.67
N PHE A 415 -6.01 10.26 11.62
CA PHE A 415 -4.81 9.43 11.66
C PHE A 415 -3.73 10.07 10.78
N SER A 416 -2.54 10.30 11.34
CA SER A 416 -1.43 10.89 10.60
C SER A 416 -1.03 10.03 9.39
N ALA A 417 -0.72 10.68 8.28
CA ALA A 417 -0.13 10.07 7.09
C ALA A 417 1.09 10.89 6.66
N GLY A 418 1.61 10.69 5.45
CA GLY A 418 2.66 11.52 4.88
C GLY A 418 2.19 12.91 4.47
N ALA A 419 3.16 13.77 4.11
CA ALA A 419 2.90 15.17 3.81
C ALA A 419 2.17 15.35 2.47
N GLY A 420 1.08 16.12 2.46
CA GLY A 420 0.27 16.37 1.27
C GLY A 420 -0.54 15.14 0.85
N SER A 421 -1.26 14.52 1.80
CA SER A 421 -2.15 13.38 1.55
C SER A 421 -3.18 13.75 0.46
N ASN A 422 -2.99 13.24 -0.75
CA ASN A 422 -3.66 13.71 -1.96
C ASN A 422 -4.70 12.74 -2.54
N SER A 423 -4.49 11.44 -2.35
CA SER A 423 -5.37 10.37 -2.82
C SER A 423 -5.33 9.24 -1.81
N LEU A 424 -6.44 8.52 -1.65
CA LEU A 424 -6.50 7.32 -0.82
C LEU A 424 -7.29 6.21 -1.51
N THR A 425 -7.03 4.97 -1.11
CA THR A 425 -7.82 3.80 -1.48
C THR A 425 -7.90 2.85 -0.29
N VAL A 426 -8.92 2.01 -0.30
CA VAL A 426 -9.11 0.91 0.65
C VAL A 426 -8.53 -0.37 0.05
N GLY A 427 -7.94 -1.22 0.89
CA GLY A 427 -7.50 -2.56 0.54
C GLY A 427 -7.29 -3.39 1.80
N ASP A 428 -7.02 -4.68 1.66
CA ASP A 428 -6.52 -5.52 2.75
C ASP A 428 -5.06 -5.85 2.41
N PHE A 429 -4.12 -5.13 3.04
CA PHE A 429 -2.70 -5.19 2.69
C PHE A 429 -1.94 -6.20 3.52
N ASN A 430 -2.49 -6.59 4.68
CA ASN A 430 -1.92 -7.62 5.54
C ASN A 430 -2.72 -8.95 5.52
N ASN A 431 -3.78 -9.03 4.71
CA ASN A 431 -4.69 -10.17 4.59
C ASN A 431 -5.36 -10.58 5.92
N ASP A 432 -5.64 -9.62 6.81
CA ASP A 432 -6.32 -9.89 8.08
C ASP A 432 -7.85 -9.78 8.02
N GLY A 433 -8.38 -9.49 6.82
CA GLY A 433 -9.80 -9.37 6.53
C GLY A 433 -10.42 -8.03 6.93
N LYS A 434 -9.60 -7.04 7.32
CA LYS A 434 -10.06 -5.69 7.68
C LYS A 434 -9.68 -4.69 6.60
N SER A 435 -10.43 -3.60 6.57
CA SER A 435 -10.18 -2.47 5.69
C SER A 435 -8.94 -1.70 6.16
N ASP A 436 -7.85 -1.78 5.40
CA ASP A 436 -6.67 -0.93 5.49
C ASP A 436 -6.77 0.25 4.51
N LEU A 437 -5.86 1.22 4.66
CA LEU A 437 -5.79 2.39 3.79
C LEU A 437 -4.40 2.56 3.18
N ALA A 438 -4.35 2.80 1.88
CA ALA A 438 -3.17 3.34 1.22
C ALA A 438 -3.39 4.81 0.86
N VAL A 439 -2.41 5.66 1.12
CA VAL A 439 -2.48 7.12 0.94
C VAL A 439 -1.31 7.59 0.09
N ALA A 440 -1.59 8.33 -0.97
CA ALA A 440 -0.58 8.95 -1.81
C ALA A 440 -0.21 10.33 -1.21
N ASN A 441 1.06 10.54 -0.90
CA ASN A 441 1.51 11.77 -0.26
C ASN A 441 2.37 12.59 -1.23
N ARG A 442 1.78 13.68 -1.70
CA ARG A 442 2.33 14.45 -2.82
C ARG A 442 3.57 15.25 -2.43
N PHE A 443 3.68 15.72 -1.19
CA PHE A 443 4.78 16.59 -0.76
C PHE A 443 5.94 15.83 -0.11
N SER A 444 5.70 14.65 0.45
CA SER A 444 6.76 13.74 0.91
C SER A 444 7.31 12.83 -0.18
N TYR A 445 6.67 12.75 -1.35
CA TYR A 445 7.07 11.85 -2.46
C TYR A 445 7.13 10.39 -1.98
N ASP A 446 6.10 9.96 -1.26
CA ASP A 446 5.94 8.61 -0.74
C ASP A 446 4.47 8.18 -0.79
N SER A 447 4.18 6.99 -0.28
CA SER A 447 2.81 6.55 0.03
C SER A 447 2.76 6.01 1.45
N SER A 448 1.67 6.19 2.18
CA SER A 448 1.49 5.61 3.52
C SER A 448 0.53 4.42 3.47
N ILE A 449 0.83 3.35 4.19
CA ILE A 449 -0.12 2.28 4.52
C ILE A 449 -0.54 2.43 5.98
N LEU A 450 -1.84 2.48 6.24
CA LEU A 450 -2.43 2.51 7.57
C LEU A 450 -3.24 1.23 7.76
N LEU A 451 -2.78 0.34 8.63
CA LEU A 451 -3.45 -0.94 8.90
C LEU A 451 -4.66 -0.73 9.81
N GLY A 452 -5.81 -1.22 9.39
CA GLY A 452 -7.08 -1.10 10.08
C GLY A 452 -7.17 -2.05 11.27
N THR A 453 -7.70 -1.56 12.40
CA THR A 453 -7.99 -2.40 13.57
C THR A 453 -9.32 -3.12 13.45
N GLY A 454 -10.16 -2.74 12.48
CA GLY A 454 -11.53 -3.24 12.33
C GLY A 454 -12.51 -2.61 13.32
N THR A 455 -12.11 -1.51 13.98
CA THR A 455 -12.95 -0.78 14.96
C THR A 455 -13.08 0.70 14.60
N GLY A 456 -12.80 1.07 13.35
CA GLY A 456 -12.68 2.46 12.91
C GLY A 456 -11.39 3.15 13.34
N SER A 457 -10.43 2.41 13.89
CA SER A 457 -9.09 2.89 14.24
C SER A 457 -8.03 2.30 13.33
N PHE A 458 -6.90 2.99 13.22
CA PHE A 458 -5.78 2.60 12.37
C PHE A 458 -4.48 2.65 13.15
N GLY A 459 -3.55 1.76 12.81
CA GLY A 459 -2.18 1.79 13.31
C GLY A 459 -1.41 3.03 12.82
N SER A 460 -0.17 3.16 13.27
CA SER A 460 0.75 4.16 12.72
C SER A 460 0.96 3.93 11.22
N ALA A 461 1.02 5.03 10.46
CA ALA A 461 1.33 4.97 9.04
C ALA A 461 2.74 4.40 8.80
N THR A 462 2.83 3.36 7.96
CA THR A 462 4.08 2.87 7.38
C THR A 462 4.30 3.58 6.05
N ASN A 463 5.40 4.33 5.91
CA ASN A 463 5.67 5.12 4.71
C ASN A 463 6.56 4.35 3.73
N LEU A 464 6.06 4.19 2.52
CA LEU A 464 6.73 3.58 1.39
C LEU A 464 7.42 4.66 0.57
N THR A 465 8.72 4.81 0.76
CA THR A 465 9.52 5.89 0.17
C THR A 465 10.22 5.44 -1.12
N GLY A 466 11.05 6.32 -1.70
CA GLY A 466 11.71 6.07 -2.99
C GLY A 466 10.79 6.20 -4.22
N ARG A 467 9.65 6.90 -4.10
CA ARG A 467 8.55 6.87 -5.08
C ARG A 467 8.23 8.25 -5.61
N ASP A 468 8.51 8.50 -6.88
CA ASP A 468 8.52 9.83 -7.51
C ASP A 468 7.14 10.53 -7.60
N GLY A 469 6.60 10.98 -6.46
CA GLY A 469 5.49 11.94 -6.41
C GLY A 469 4.12 11.35 -6.70
N SER A 470 3.68 10.47 -5.79
CA SER A 470 2.36 9.85 -5.73
C SER A 470 1.24 10.91 -5.77
N ASN A 471 0.73 11.23 -6.96
CA ASN A 471 -0.42 12.12 -7.10
C ASN A 471 -1.75 11.35 -7.01
N SER A 472 -1.72 10.09 -7.38
CA SER A 472 -2.85 9.15 -7.28
C SER A 472 -2.27 7.78 -7.01
N LEU A 473 -3.06 6.93 -6.37
CA LEU A 473 -2.78 5.52 -6.26
C LEU A 473 -4.01 4.69 -6.61
N THR A 474 -3.79 3.43 -6.94
CA THR A 474 -4.83 2.41 -7.07
C THR A 474 -4.25 1.07 -6.62
N VAL A 475 -5.12 0.11 -6.35
CA VAL A 475 -4.76 -1.20 -5.82
C VAL A 475 -5.45 -2.30 -6.62
N GLY A 476 -4.85 -3.49 -6.61
CA GLY A 476 -5.37 -4.67 -7.28
C GLY A 476 -4.38 -5.81 -7.15
N ASP A 477 -4.76 -7.00 -7.59
CA ASP A 477 -3.82 -8.11 -7.72
C ASP A 477 -3.25 -8.06 -9.15
N PHE A 478 -2.00 -7.60 -9.31
CA PHE A 478 -1.38 -7.39 -10.63
C PHE A 478 -0.54 -8.60 -11.08
N ASN A 479 -0.24 -9.53 -10.18
CA ASN A 479 0.56 -10.73 -10.44
C ASN A 479 -0.21 -12.05 -10.22
N SER A 480 -1.51 -11.97 -9.89
CA SER A 480 -2.39 -13.11 -9.61
C SER A 480 -1.94 -13.99 -8.44
N ASP A 481 -1.27 -13.41 -7.43
CA ASP A 481 -0.83 -14.14 -6.23
C ASP A 481 -1.85 -14.08 -5.07
N GLY A 482 -2.95 -13.36 -5.25
CA GLY A 482 -4.02 -13.21 -4.28
C GLY A 482 -3.75 -12.16 -3.20
N LYS A 483 -2.72 -11.32 -3.36
CA LYS A 483 -2.39 -10.20 -2.47
C LYS A 483 -2.73 -8.88 -3.14
N THR A 484 -3.10 -7.90 -2.32
CA THR A 484 -3.40 -6.55 -2.79
C THR A 484 -2.10 -5.80 -3.07
N ASP A 485 -1.76 -5.62 -4.34
CA ASP A 485 -0.65 -4.81 -4.84
C ASP A 485 -1.07 -3.33 -5.05
N PHE A 486 -0.11 -2.47 -5.42
CA PHE A 486 -0.30 -1.02 -5.53
C PHE A 486 0.29 -0.47 -6.83
N VAL A 487 -0.35 0.56 -7.35
CA VAL A 487 0.20 1.41 -8.40
C VAL A 487 0.17 2.86 -7.97
N THR A 488 1.28 3.58 -8.14
CA THR A 488 1.37 5.02 -7.92
C THR A 488 1.60 5.76 -9.23
N VAL A 489 1.08 6.98 -9.29
CA VAL A 489 1.26 7.87 -10.45
C VAL A 489 2.30 8.93 -10.16
N ASN A 490 3.34 8.98 -10.99
CA ASN A 490 4.49 9.85 -10.77
C ASN A 490 4.41 11.09 -11.68
N TYR A 491 3.84 12.16 -11.13
CA TYR A 491 3.49 13.36 -11.91
C TYR A 491 4.68 14.01 -12.64
N ASN A 492 5.87 14.02 -12.02
CA ASN A 492 7.04 14.68 -12.62
C ASN A 492 7.80 13.78 -13.60
N ASN A 493 7.69 12.46 -13.46
CA ASN A 493 8.56 11.50 -14.15
C ASN A 493 7.88 10.87 -15.37
N SER A 494 6.61 11.20 -15.62
CA SER A 494 5.82 10.69 -16.75
C SER A 494 5.81 9.16 -16.82
N ASN A 495 5.75 8.52 -15.65
CA ASN A 495 5.64 7.09 -15.48
C ASN A 495 4.63 6.79 -14.36
N ILE A 496 4.31 5.51 -14.23
CA ILE A 496 3.69 4.92 -13.03
C ILE A 496 4.70 3.98 -12.38
N SER A 497 4.56 3.74 -11.08
CA SER A 497 5.25 2.67 -10.38
C SER A 497 4.27 1.59 -9.97
N VAL A 498 4.60 0.33 -10.28
CA VAL A 498 3.87 -0.86 -9.83
C VAL A 498 4.68 -1.51 -8.71
N ILE A 499 4.01 -1.83 -7.61
CA ILE A 499 4.62 -2.37 -6.41
C ILE A 499 3.84 -3.59 -6.00
N LEU A 500 4.53 -4.73 -5.90
CA LEU A 500 3.93 -5.99 -5.53
C LEU A 500 3.97 -6.17 -4.02
N ASN A 501 2.84 -6.60 -3.45
CA ASN A 501 2.71 -6.90 -2.04
C ASN A 501 3.26 -8.30 -1.76
N THR A 502 4.35 -8.38 -1.00
CA THR A 502 4.94 -9.67 -0.63
C THR A 502 4.63 -10.10 0.80
N THR A 503 3.78 -9.34 1.51
CA THR A 503 3.33 -9.63 2.88
C THR A 503 2.78 -11.06 2.97
N PRO A 504 3.28 -11.91 3.89
CA PRO A 504 2.79 -13.28 4.04
C PRO A 504 1.30 -13.33 4.41
N LYS A 505 0.52 -14.19 3.73
CA LYS A 505 -0.87 -14.49 4.12
C LYS A 505 -0.89 -15.58 5.17
N ILE A 506 -1.56 -15.33 6.29
CA ILE A 506 -1.73 -16.29 7.38
C ILE A 506 -3.11 -16.93 7.29
N THR A 507 -3.19 -18.26 7.30
CA THR A 507 -4.46 -19.02 7.38
C THR A 507 -4.48 -19.90 8.61
N ILE A 508 -5.56 -19.84 9.39
CA ILE A 508 -5.78 -20.71 10.56
C ILE A 508 -6.95 -21.66 10.25
N ALA A 509 -6.67 -22.95 10.20
CA ALA A 509 -7.69 -23.99 9.98
C ALA A 509 -7.97 -24.77 11.28
N PRO A 510 -9.25 -24.99 11.64
CA PRO A 510 -9.60 -25.84 12.77
C PRO A 510 -9.16 -27.27 12.52
N GLY A 511 -8.55 -27.91 13.51
CA GLY A 511 -8.26 -29.34 13.51
C GLY A 511 -9.22 -30.08 14.44
N THR A 512 -8.69 -30.90 15.34
CA THR A 512 -9.47 -31.64 16.33
C THR A 512 -9.69 -30.80 17.58
N ASN A 513 -10.92 -30.79 18.12
CA ASN A 513 -11.17 -30.22 19.44
C ASN A 513 -10.66 -31.17 20.53
N PRO A 514 -9.89 -30.67 21.52
CA PRO A 514 -9.53 -31.49 22.66
C PRO A 514 -10.76 -31.76 23.53
N VAL A 515 -10.84 -32.97 24.11
CA VAL A 515 -11.82 -33.33 25.14
C VAL A 515 -11.09 -33.86 26.36
N GLU A 516 -11.64 -33.63 27.55
CA GLU A 516 -11.04 -34.08 28.81
C GLU A 516 -10.83 -35.61 28.80
N GLY A 517 -9.58 -36.05 29.00
CA GLY A 517 -9.19 -37.46 28.93
C GLY A 517 -9.13 -38.06 27.51
N GLY A 518 -9.27 -37.26 26.45
CA GLY A 518 -9.30 -37.71 25.05
C GLY A 518 -8.08 -37.35 24.21
N THR A 519 -8.29 -37.24 22.89
CA THR A 519 -7.24 -36.96 21.88
C THR A 519 -6.73 -35.52 21.92
N VAL A 520 -5.45 -35.35 21.56
CA VAL A 520 -4.79 -34.06 21.39
C VAL A 520 -5.59 -33.19 20.41
N GLY A 521 -5.93 -31.98 20.85
CA GLY A 521 -6.52 -30.97 19.99
C GLY A 521 -5.49 -30.39 19.03
N THR A 522 -5.90 -30.06 17.82
CA THR A 522 -5.01 -29.48 16.80
C THR A 522 -5.67 -28.31 16.11
N PHE A 523 -4.87 -27.36 15.67
CA PHE A 523 -5.22 -26.37 14.65
C PHE A 523 -4.00 -26.21 13.75
N THR A 524 -4.21 -25.83 12.50
CA THR A 524 -3.14 -25.69 11.52
C THR A 524 -3.00 -24.22 11.15
N ILE A 525 -1.78 -23.69 11.22
CA ILE A 525 -1.43 -22.38 10.70
C ILE A 525 -0.62 -22.59 9.42
N THR A 526 -1.08 -22.00 8.34
CA THR A 526 -0.42 -22.06 7.03
C THR A 526 -0.06 -20.65 6.60
N LEU A 527 1.12 -20.52 6.02
CA LEU A 527 1.54 -19.34 5.29
C LEU A 527 1.60 -19.67 3.80
N ASP A 528 1.18 -18.73 2.96
CA ASP A 528 1.33 -18.86 1.51
C ASP A 528 2.77 -18.60 1.04
N THR A 529 3.55 -17.88 1.83
CA THR A 529 4.99 -17.67 1.66
C THR A 529 5.77 -18.26 2.84
N ALA A 530 7.10 -18.21 2.79
CA ALA A 530 7.89 -18.58 3.95
C ALA A 530 7.58 -17.63 5.13
N ALA A 531 7.65 -18.14 6.37
CA ALA A 531 7.48 -17.31 7.56
C ALA A 531 8.47 -16.14 7.57
N PRO A 532 8.03 -14.94 8.00
CA PRO A 532 8.92 -13.79 8.12
C PRO A 532 10.04 -14.11 9.10
N THR A 533 11.17 -13.43 8.91
CA THR A 533 12.35 -13.59 9.74
C THR A 533 12.02 -13.18 11.18
N GLY A 534 12.14 -14.10 12.14
CA GLY A 534 11.71 -13.89 13.52
C GLY A 534 10.52 -14.76 13.97
N GLY A 535 9.87 -15.45 13.02
CA GLY A 535 8.77 -16.38 13.31
C GLY A 535 7.40 -15.70 13.29
N LEU A 536 6.36 -16.49 13.56
CA LEU A 536 4.99 -15.99 13.69
C LEU A 536 4.63 -16.00 15.17
N VAL A 537 4.30 -14.82 15.72
CA VAL A 537 3.73 -14.76 17.06
C VAL A 537 2.24 -15.08 17.00
N VAL A 538 1.84 -16.21 17.56
CA VAL A 538 0.44 -16.65 17.61
C VAL A 538 -0.02 -16.64 19.06
N ASN A 539 -0.87 -15.68 19.38
CA ASN A 539 -1.55 -15.61 20.67
C ASN A 539 -2.90 -16.35 20.59
N PHE A 540 -3.30 -17.04 21.65
CA PHE A 540 -4.60 -17.72 21.72
C PHE A 540 -5.15 -17.75 23.15
N ASN A 541 -6.46 -17.90 23.30
CA ASN A 541 -7.14 -17.95 24.60
C ASN A 541 -8.03 -19.19 24.73
N THR A 542 -8.22 -19.69 25.96
CA THR A 542 -9.19 -20.75 26.28
C THR A 542 -10.54 -20.14 26.67
N THR A 543 -11.62 -20.67 26.10
CA THR A 543 -12.98 -20.18 26.37
C THR A 543 -13.36 -20.47 27.83
N GLY A 544 -13.69 -19.42 28.60
CA GLY A 544 -14.09 -19.56 30.01
C GLY A 544 -12.94 -19.64 31.03
N SER A 545 -11.68 -19.64 30.58
CA SER A 545 -10.46 -19.58 31.42
C SER A 545 -10.35 -20.66 32.52
N THR A 546 -11.08 -21.79 32.39
CA THR A 546 -11.05 -22.86 33.39
C THR A 546 -9.88 -23.82 33.23
N ALA A 547 -9.22 -23.83 32.07
CA ALA A 547 -8.09 -24.69 31.76
C ALA A 547 -6.78 -23.89 31.81
N THR A 548 -5.77 -24.41 32.50
CA THR A 548 -4.50 -23.76 32.84
C THR A 548 -3.30 -24.63 32.49
N ILE A 549 -2.19 -24.00 32.13
CA ILE A 549 -0.90 -24.68 31.88
C ILE A 549 -0.09 -24.70 33.18
N PRO A 550 0.58 -25.81 33.53
CA PRO A 550 0.60 -27.11 32.86
C PRO A 550 -0.43 -28.10 33.41
N ALA A 551 -1.39 -27.65 34.23
CA ALA A 551 -2.27 -28.53 34.99
C ALA A 551 -3.27 -29.29 34.12
N ASP A 552 -3.90 -28.61 33.16
CA ASP A 552 -5.00 -29.15 32.36
C ASP A 552 -4.56 -29.55 30.95
N TYR A 553 -3.52 -28.91 30.40
CA TYR A 553 -2.96 -29.22 29.09
C TYR A 553 -1.51 -28.73 28.93
N SER A 554 -0.84 -29.24 27.90
CA SER A 554 0.48 -28.80 27.45
C SER A 554 0.46 -28.51 25.96
N PHE A 555 1.24 -27.52 25.52
CA PHE A 555 1.40 -27.25 24.09
C PHE A 555 2.58 -27.99 23.50
N THR A 556 2.39 -28.45 22.27
CA THR A 556 3.47 -28.97 21.44
C THR A 556 3.43 -28.20 20.12
N ALA A 557 4.52 -27.51 19.83
CA ALA A 557 4.70 -26.82 18.56
C ALA A 557 4.79 -27.81 17.40
N GLY A 558 4.21 -27.43 16.25
CA GLY A 558 4.51 -28.06 14.97
C GLY A 558 5.89 -27.66 14.44
N THR A 559 6.22 -28.11 13.23
CA THR A 559 7.47 -27.73 12.55
C THR A 559 7.52 -26.22 12.27
N ASN A 560 8.69 -25.60 12.46
CA ASN A 560 8.98 -24.16 12.24
C ASN A 560 8.41 -23.16 13.27
N ILE A 561 8.07 -23.61 14.47
CA ILE A 561 7.81 -22.73 15.63
C ILE A 561 9.09 -22.66 16.47
N THR A 562 9.52 -21.45 16.80
CA THR A 562 10.79 -21.16 17.49
C THR A 562 10.65 -21.13 19.02
N ALA A 563 9.48 -20.79 19.54
CA ALA A 563 9.18 -20.89 20.97
C ALA A 563 7.71 -21.21 21.27
N VAL A 564 7.48 -21.84 22.43
CA VAL A 564 6.15 -22.09 22.99
C VAL A 564 6.18 -21.63 24.43
N THR A 565 5.49 -20.52 24.73
CA THR A 565 5.46 -19.96 26.10
C THR A 565 4.06 -19.55 26.46
N ALA A 566 3.48 -20.18 27.49
CA ALA A 566 2.12 -19.89 27.94
C ALA A 566 1.08 -19.95 26.81
N ASN A 567 0.43 -18.82 26.52
CA ASN A 567 -0.62 -18.66 25.51
C ASN A 567 -0.09 -18.12 24.16
N THR A 568 1.22 -18.28 23.93
CA THR A 568 1.91 -17.70 22.77
C THR A 568 2.80 -18.75 22.09
N PHE A 569 2.67 -18.88 20.77
CA PHE A 569 3.69 -19.49 19.90
C PHE A 569 4.51 -18.37 19.28
N THR A 570 5.80 -18.58 19.04
CA THR A 570 6.71 -17.61 18.41
C THR A 570 7.50 -18.28 17.31
#